data_AF-A0A559IL36-F1
#
_entry.id   AF-A0A559IL36-F1
#
_cell.length_a   1.000
_cell.length_b   1.000
_cell.length_c   1.000
_cell.angle_alpha   90.00
_cell.angle_beta   90.00
_cell.angle_gamma   90.00
#
_symmetry.space_group_name_H-M   'P 1'
#
loop_
_entity.id
_entity.type
_entity.pdbx_description
1 polymer ?
#
loop_
_entity_poly.entity_id
_entity_poly.type
_entity_poly.pdbx_seq_one_letter_code
_entity_poly.pdbx_strand_id
1 'polypeptide(L)'
;MSFTFPVDANNKAGAVKPIGTNGFTVPSQQTGYESKEVKRVKLEAGKAAVLTFSTLCESFDIQNFGVGDIYINVGAPATVDGADCILVPEGMGYTLNVQAKEIQVISAAAPTVQIVGVR
;
A
#
# COMPACT_ATOMS: atom_id res chain seq x y z
N MET A 1 31.90 -33.91 6.01
CA MET A 1 30.71 -34.26 5.21
C MET A 1 29.97 -32.97 4.89
N SER A 2 29.88 -32.60 3.61
CA SER A 2 29.16 -31.41 3.15
C SER A 2 27.66 -31.68 3.18
N PHE A 3 26.93 -30.99 4.06
CA PHE A 3 25.48 -31.06 4.10
C PHE A 3 24.92 -30.36 2.86
N THR A 4 24.24 -31.09 1.99
CA THR A 4 23.59 -30.53 0.80
C THR A 4 22.11 -30.38 1.14
N PHE A 5 21.59 -29.16 1.11
CA PHE A 5 20.17 -28.92 1.37
C PHE A 5 19.32 -29.54 0.24
N PRO A 6 18.13 -30.08 0.55
CA PRO A 6 17.21 -30.59 -0.46
C PRO A 6 16.81 -29.47 -1.42
N VAL A 7 16.87 -29.74 -2.72
CA VAL A 7 16.39 -28.82 -3.76
C VAL A 7 14.87 -28.85 -3.72
N ASP A 8 14.26 -27.92 -2.99
CA ASP A 8 12.81 -27.70 -3.03
C ASP A 8 12.43 -27.24 -4.45
N ALA A 9 11.40 -27.86 -5.04
CA ALA A 9 10.81 -27.48 -6.32
C ALA A 9 10.27 -26.03 -6.34
N ASN A 10 10.15 -25.38 -5.18
CA ASN A 10 9.86 -23.95 -5.06
C ASN A 10 11.05 -23.02 -5.29
N ASN A 11 12.25 -23.54 -5.54
CA ASN A 11 13.44 -22.74 -5.82
C ASN A 11 13.37 -22.14 -7.24
N LYS A 12 12.55 -21.08 -7.38
CA LYS A 12 12.51 -20.25 -8.60
C LYS A 12 13.91 -19.72 -8.87
N ALA A 13 14.34 -19.85 -10.12
CA ALA A 13 15.66 -19.47 -10.60
C ALA A 13 16.09 -18.09 -10.07
N GLY A 14 16.99 -18.07 -9.07
CA GLY A 14 17.57 -16.83 -8.53
C GLY A 14 17.60 -16.68 -7.01
N ALA A 15 17.00 -17.58 -6.23
CA ALA A 15 16.95 -17.45 -4.76
C ALA A 15 18.28 -17.69 -4.04
N VAL A 16 19.31 -18.17 -4.75
CA VAL A 16 20.61 -18.50 -4.18
C VAL A 16 21.71 -17.82 -4.99
N LYS A 17 22.35 -16.79 -4.43
CA LYS A 17 23.56 -16.20 -5.01
C LYS A 17 24.79 -16.65 -4.22
N PRO A 18 25.83 -17.17 -4.89
CA PRO A 18 27.08 -17.50 -4.22
C PRO A 18 27.82 -16.21 -3.84
N ILE A 19 28.13 -16.04 -2.55
CA ILE A 19 29.07 -15.01 -2.09
C ILE A 19 30.34 -15.73 -1.62
N GLY A 20 31.42 -15.55 -2.39
CA GLY A 20 32.78 -15.83 -1.97
C GLY A 20 33.18 -17.31 -1.90
N THR A 21 34.50 -17.52 -1.90
CA THR A 21 35.21 -18.80 -2.04
C THR A 21 34.95 -19.82 -0.92
N ASN A 22 34.20 -19.47 0.14
CA ASN A 22 34.06 -20.27 1.36
C ASN A 22 32.66 -20.85 1.60
N GLY A 23 31.82 -20.96 0.56
CA GLY A 23 30.64 -21.85 0.58
C GLY A 23 29.54 -21.51 1.59
N PHE A 24 29.56 -20.34 2.23
CA PHE A 24 28.47 -19.88 3.09
C PHE A 24 27.36 -19.32 2.22
N THR A 25 26.33 -20.12 1.97
CA THR A 25 25.14 -19.69 1.23
C THR A 25 24.11 -19.20 2.23
N VAL A 26 24.04 -17.89 2.42
CA VAL A 26 22.93 -17.28 3.16
C VAL A 26 21.70 -17.38 2.27
N PRO A 27 20.52 -17.76 2.77
CA PRO A 27 19.28 -17.49 2.05
C PRO A 27 19.24 -15.98 1.84
N SER A 28 19.53 -15.51 0.63
CA SER A 28 19.21 -14.14 0.27
C SER A 28 17.70 -14.14 0.22
N GLN A 29 17.07 -13.69 1.31
CA GLN A 29 15.73 -13.15 1.23
C GLN A 29 15.82 -12.14 0.09
N GLN A 30 15.27 -12.48 -1.08
CA GLN A 30 15.06 -11.52 -2.15
C GLN A 30 14.14 -10.50 -1.54
N THR A 31 14.73 -9.50 -0.89
CA THR A 31 14.22 -8.14 -0.75
C THR A 31 12.74 -8.06 -1.06
N GLY A 32 11.91 -8.48 -0.09
CA GLY A 32 10.51 -8.12 -0.03
C GLY A 32 10.44 -6.65 0.35
N TYR A 33 11.05 -5.78 -0.47
CA TYR A 33 10.71 -4.38 -0.43
C TYR A 33 9.29 -4.33 -0.95
N GLU A 34 8.32 -4.36 -0.03
CA GLU A 34 7.02 -3.77 -0.26
C GLU A 34 7.29 -2.41 -0.92
N SER A 35 7.02 -2.33 -2.22
CA SER A 35 7.28 -1.10 -2.95
C SER A 35 6.13 -0.17 -2.62
N LYS A 36 6.42 0.78 -1.72
CA LYS A 36 5.44 1.75 -1.23
C LYS A 36 5.45 2.98 -2.11
N GLU A 37 4.31 3.27 -2.72
CA GLU A 37 4.07 4.54 -3.41
C GLU A 37 3.25 5.43 -2.48
N VAL A 38 3.79 6.59 -2.11
CA VAL A 38 3.14 7.52 -1.18
C VAL A 38 2.56 8.69 -1.94
N LYS A 39 1.28 8.98 -1.71
CA LYS A 39 0.61 10.18 -2.21
C LYS A 39 0.06 10.97 -1.04
N ARG A 40 0.55 12.19 -0.88
CA ARG A 40 0.06 13.14 0.12
C ARG A 40 -0.64 14.30 -0.59
N VAL A 41 -1.89 14.55 -0.24
CA VAL A 41 -2.71 15.58 -0.88
C VAL A 41 -3.51 16.33 0.18
N LYS A 42 -3.60 17.64 -0.01
CA LYS A 42 -4.54 18.48 0.74
C LYS A 42 -5.87 18.47 0.00
N LEU A 43 -6.93 18.03 0.66
CA LEU A 43 -8.26 17.97 0.07
C LEU A 43 -8.92 19.36 0.08
N GLU A 44 -9.79 19.57 -0.90
CA GLU A 44 -10.72 20.69 -0.93
C GLU A 44 -12.07 20.20 -0.38
N ALA A 45 -12.72 21.04 0.43
CA ALA A 45 -14.01 20.69 1.03
C ALA A 45 -15.06 20.38 -0.04
N GLY A 46 -15.73 19.23 0.09
CA GLY A 46 -16.81 18.78 -0.79
C GLY A 46 -16.36 18.34 -2.18
N LYS A 47 -15.05 18.24 -2.45
CA LYS A 47 -14.53 17.83 -3.75
C LYS A 47 -13.75 16.52 -3.64
N ALA A 48 -14.21 15.51 -4.37
CA ALA A 48 -13.51 14.23 -4.45
C ALA A 48 -12.16 14.40 -5.17
N ALA A 49 -11.11 13.82 -4.60
CA ALA A 49 -9.80 13.68 -5.21
C ALA A 49 -9.60 12.22 -5.63
N VAL A 50 -9.10 12.03 -6.86
CA VAL A 50 -8.74 10.71 -7.38
C VAL A 50 -7.22 10.55 -7.32
N LEU A 51 -6.78 9.50 -6.65
CA LEU A 51 -5.37 9.16 -6.46
C LEU A 51 -5.07 7.87 -7.23
N THR A 52 -4.52 8.03 -8.44
CA THR A 52 -4.13 6.92 -9.32
C THR A 52 -2.66 6.54 -9.10
N PHE A 53 -2.39 5.30 -8.73
CA PHE A 53 -1.06 4.75 -8.51
C PHE A 53 -0.47 4.20 -9.82
N SER A 54 0.85 4.10 -9.89
CA SER A 54 1.53 3.69 -11.13
C SER A 54 1.25 2.24 -11.52
N THR A 55 1.07 1.36 -10.53
CA THR A 55 0.75 -0.06 -10.68
C THR A 55 -0.43 -0.46 -9.80
N LEU A 56 -0.91 -1.69 -9.95
CA LEU A 56 -1.86 -2.28 -9.00
C LEU A 56 -1.18 -2.34 -7.63
N CYS A 57 -1.87 -1.87 -6.59
CA CYS A 57 -1.48 -2.00 -5.19
C CYS A 57 -2.26 -3.14 -4.55
N GLU A 58 -1.63 -3.88 -3.63
CA GLU A 58 -2.25 -4.98 -2.88
C GLU A 58 -3.05 -4.47 -1.68
N SER A 59 -2.58 -3.39 -1.06
CA SER A 59 -3.25 -2.70 0.04
C SER A 59 -2.93 -1.21 0.04
N PHE A 60 -3.70 -0.47 0.83
CA PHE A 60 -3.54 0.97 1.00
C PHE A 60 -3.58 1.35 2.47
N ASP A 61 -2.51 1.97 2.96
CA ASP A 61 -2.50 2.62 4.28
C ASP A 61 -2.92 4.08 4.11
N ILE A 62 -4.06 4.44 4.68
CA ILE A 62 -4.58 5.81 4.67
C ILE A 62 -4.37 6.45 6.03
N GLN A 63 -3.90 7.69 6.03
CA GLN A 63 -3.66 8.48 7.22
C GLN A 63 -4.31 9.85 7.06
N ASN A 64 -5.23 10.17 7.97
CA ASN A 64 -5.85 11.48 8.06
C ASN A 64 -5.07 12.37 9.03
N PHE A 65 -4.37 13.37 8.48
CA PHE A 65 -3.54 14.30 9.25
C PHE A 65 -4.16 15.69 9.42
N GLY A 66 -5.37 15.91 8.92
CA GLY A 66 -6.02 17.21 8.97
C GLY A 66 -7.32 17.20 9.75
N VAL A 67 -7.87 18.41 9.92
CA VAL A 67 -9.15 18.61 10.60
C VAL A 67 -10.29 18.15 9.72
N GLY A 68 -11.17 17.31 10.28
CA GLY A 68 -12.34 16.75 9.62
C GLY A 68 -12.15 15.33 9.09
N ASP A 69 -13.27 14.62 9.02
CA ASP A 69 -13.31 13.22 8.61
C ASP A 69 -13.17 13.07 7.09
N ILE A 70 -12.64 11.93 6.66
CA ILE A 70 -12.49 11.58 5.25
C ILE A 70 -13.28 10.32 4.92
N TYR A 71 -13.79 10.29 3.69
CA TYR A 71 -14.58 9.20 3.13
C TYR A 71 -13.87 8.65 1.92
N ILE A 72 -13.66 7.33 1.90
CA ILE A 72 -12.82 6.67 0.92
C ILE A 72 -13.64 5.65 0.16
N ASN A 73 -13.50 5.62 -1.17
CA ASN A 73 -14.11 4.60 -2.01
C ASN A 73 -13.09 4.08 -3.03
N VAL A 74 -13.19 2.80 -3.37
CA VAL A 74 -12.32 2.13 -4.33
C VAL A 74 -13.18 1.70 -5.52
N GLY A 75 -12.88 2.23 -6.70
CA GLY A 75 -13.59 1.88 -7.94
C GLY A 75 -14.89 2.64 -8.21
N ALA A 76 -15.34 3.52 -7.31
CA ALA A 76 -16.49 4.41 -7.51
C ALA A 76 -16.23 5.81 -6.93
N PRO A 77 -17.04 6.82 -7.31
CA PRO A 77 -16.97 8.15 -6.71
C PRO A 77 -17.14 8.13 -5.20
N ALA A 78 -16.20 8.75 -4.48
CA ALA A 78 -16.34 8.93 -3.03
C ALA A 78 -17.35 10.05 -2.73
N THR A 79 -18.25 9.81 -1.79
CA THR A 79 -19.26 10.77 -1.33
C THR A 79 -19.18 10.92 0.19
N VAL A 80 -19.46 12.13 0.68
CA VAL A 80 -19.54 12.39 2.14
C VAL A 80 -20.74 11.65 2.68
N ASP A 81 -20.55 10.89 3.77
CA ASP A 81 -21.57 10.04 4.40
C ASP A 81 -22.18 8.99 3.45
N GLY A 82 -21.46 8.63 2.38
CA GLY A 82 -21.90 7.59 1.44
C GLY A 82 -21.87 6.21 2.08
N ALA A 83 -22.92 5.41 1.87
CA ALA A 83 -23.01 4.04 2.40
C ALA A 83 -21.90 3.11 1.89
N ASP A 84 -21.40 3.36 0.68
CA ASP A 84 -20.31 2.61 0.06
C ASP A 84 -18.92 3.19 0.37
N CYS A 85 -18.85 4.21 1.22
CA CYS A 85 -17.60 4.87 1.59
C CYS A 85 -17.13 4.45 2.98
N ILE A 86 -15.82 4.33 3.12
CA ILE A 86 -15.16 4.02 4.37
C ILE A 86 -14.80 5.33 5.06
N LEU A 87 -15.38 5.54 6.24
CA LEU A 87 -15.09 6.67 7.11
C LEU A 87 -13.73 6.45 7.80
N VAL A 88 -12.82 7.42 7.64
CA VAL A 88 -11.59 7.52 8.42
C VAL A 88 -11.64 8.83 9.22
N PRO A 89 -11.88 8.75 10.54
CA PRO A 89 -11.99 9.92 11.38
C PRO A 89 -10.72 10.77 11.44
N GLU A 90 -10.88 12.01 11.87
CA GLU A 90 -9.77 12.93 12.15
C GLU A 90 -8.66 12.28 13.02
N GLY A 91 -7.41 12.44 12.58
CA GLY A 91 -6.23 11.96 13.30
C GLY A 91 -6.03 10.44 13.28
N MET A 92 -6.87 9.69 12.58
CA MET A 92 -6.79 8.23 12.51
C MET A 92 -6.13 7.74 11.22
N GLY A 93 -5.66 6.50 11.28
CA GLY A 93 -5.19 5.75 10.12
C GLY A 93 -6.02 4.49 9.92
N TYR A 94 -6.15 4.07 8.67
CA TYR A 94 -6.87 2.86 8.29
C TYR A 94 -6.16 2.14 7.16
N THR A 95 -6.09 0.81 7.25
CA THR A 95 -5.49 -0.03 6.21
C THR A 95 -6.60 -0.75 5.43
N LEU A 96 -6.61 -0.53 4.12
CA LEU A 96 -7.51 -1.21 3.19
C LEU A 96 -6.76 -2.32 2.47
N ASN A 97 -7.15 -3.56 2.73
CA ASN A 97 -6.64 -4.74 2.01
C ASN A 97 -7.48 -5.00 0.75
N VAL A 98 -7.41 -4.06 -0.19
CA VAL A 98 -8.14 -4.14 -1.47
C VAL A 98 -7.16 -3.90 -2.61
N GLN A 99 -7.22 -4.77 -3.62
CA GLN A 99 -6.43 -4.61 -4.83
C GLN A 99 -7.04 -3.57 -5.76
N ALA A 100 -6.34 -2.45 -5.94
CA ALA A 100 -6.77 -1.41 -6.88
C ALA A 100 -5.58 -0.59 -7.37
N LYS A 101 -5.82 0.18 -8.44
CA LYS A 101 -4.89 1.19 -8.95
C LYS A 101 -5.32 2.60 -8.57
N GLU A 102 -6.58 2.79 -8.19
CA GLU A 102 -7.17 4.10 -7.96
C GLU A 102 -7.96 4.10 -6.66
N ILE A 103 -7.79 5.17 -5.90
CA ILE A 103 -8.60 5.47 -4.72
C ILE A 103 -9.24 6.83 -4.90
N GLN A 104 -10.51 6.91 -4.54
CA GLN A 104 -11.22 8.17 -4.40
C GLN A 104 -11.34 8.53 -2.93
N VAL A 105 -11.05 9.79 -2.62
CA VAL A 105 -11.18 10.33 -1.27
C VAL A 105 -11.90 11.67 -1.32
N ILE A 106 -12.82 11.88 -0.39
CA ILE A 106 -13.54 13.15 -0.21
C ILE A 106 -13.61 13.50 1.27
N SER A 107 -13.73 14.79 1.58
CA SER A 107 -14.01 15.26 2.93
C SER A 107 -15.00 16.42 2.87
N ALA A 108 -15.79 16.58 3.93
CA ALA A 108 -16.59 17.79 4.12
C ALA A 108 -15.72 19.01 4.51
N ALA A 109 -14.50 18.77 4.97
CA ALA A 109 -13.52 19.78 5.34
C ALA A 109 -12.32 19.76 4.37
N ALA A 110 -11.23 20.46 4.72
CA ALA A 110 -10.01 20.50 3.93
C ALA A 110 -8.81 19.82 4.63
N PRO A 111 -8.92 18.52 5.01
CA PRO A 111 -7.84 17.82 5.69
C PRO A 111 -6.68 17.51 4.74
N THR A 112 -5.52 17.25 5.33
CA THR A 112 -4.37 16.69 4.60
C THR A 112 -4.38 15.18 4.79
N VAL A 113 -4.39 14.45 3.67
CA VAL A 113 -4.43 12.99 3.67
C VAL A 113 -3.15 12.45 3.06
N GLN A 114 -2.67 11.35 3.62
CA GLN A 114 -1.63 10.54 3.01
C GLN A 114 -2.16 9.14 2.73
N ILE A 115 -1.97 8.67 1.51
CA ILE A 115 -2.28 7.30 1.10
C ILE A 115 -0.99 6.65 0.64
N VAL A 116 -0.68 5.50 1.22
CA VAL A 116 0.47 4.67 0.86
C VAL A 116 -0.06 3.41 0.18
N GLY A 117 0.17 3.27 -1.12
CA GLY A 117 -0.11 2.05 -1.85
C GLY A 117 1.03 1.06 -1.66
N VAL A 118 0.74 -0.11 -1.10
CA VAL A 118 1.67 -1.22 -0.89
C VAL A 118 1.56 -2.20 -2.06
N ARG A 119 2.68 -2.79 -2.47
CA ARG A 119 2.79 -3.74 -3.58
C ARG A 119 3.53 -4.98 -3.14
#